data_AF-A0A4Y8CY17-F1
#
_entry.id   AF-A0A4Y8CY17-F1
#
_cell.length_a   1.000
_cell.length_b   1.000
_cell.length_c   1.000
_cell.angle_alpha   90.00
_cell.angle_beta   90.00
_cell.angle_gamma   90.00
#
_symmetry.space_group_name_H-M   'P 1'
#
loop_
_entity.id
_entity.type
_entity.pdbx_description
1 polymer ?
#
loop_
_entity_poly.entity_id
_entity_poly.type
_entity_poly.pdbx_seq_one_letter_code
_entity_poly.pdbx_strand_id
1 'polypeptide(L)'
;MAPQAPIFKKAYLSLFLGLSFYALALLALTNPWLQRHVMYVHKLHLPQAWATDIDKPEKFGFAKNQVSPFNFTTVDGETIYAWHIMPLGLYAKHESEILKRPSGFVDDISHTKGFELLRDDPNARLIINSDCKTDIWKRGPGRTNSFISGDA
;
A
#
# COMPACT_ATOMS: atom_id res chain seq x y z
N MET A 1 -20.48 42.50 45.47
CA MET A 1 -20.05 41.66 44.33
C MET A 1 -20.95 42.00 43.15
N ALA A 2 -20.41 42.67 42.12
CA ALA A 2 -21.22 43.14 40.99
C ALA A 2 -21.87 41.95 40.24
N PRO A 3 -23.14 42.07 39.80
CA PRO A 3 -23.82 41.02 39.06
C PRO A 3 -23.14 40.85 37.69
N GLN A 4 -22.55 39.67 37.47
CA GLN A 4 -21.90 39.33 36.21
C GLN A 4 -22.93 39.35 35.08
N ALA A 5 -22.71 40.16 34.05
CA ALA A 5 -23.62 40.23 32.91
C ALA A 5 -23.78 38.83 32.27
N PRO A 6 -24.99 38.46 31.85
CA PRO A 6 -25.30 37.09 31.38
C PRO A 6 -24.46 36.66 30.18
N ILE A 7 -23.87 37.61 29.44
CA ILE A 7 -23.00 37.37 28.30
C ILE A 7 -21.67 36.71 28.69
N PHE A 8 -21.09 37.07 29.84
CA PHE A 8 -19.83 36.49 30.32
C PHE A 8 -20.01 35.05 30.77
N LYS A 9 -21.19 34.72 31.34
CA LYS A 9 -21.53 33.33 31.71
C LYS A 9 -21.66 32.43 30.47
N LYS A 10 -22.27 32.93 29.39
CA LYS A 10 -22.38 32.20 28.12
C LYS A 10 -21.03 32.02 27.42
N ALA A 11 -20.20 33.05 27.41
CA ALA A 11 -18.84 32.98 26.85
C ALA A 11 -17.96 31.98 27.59
N TYR A 12 -17.99 32.01 28.93
CA TYR A 12 -17.26 31.05 29.78
C TYR A 12 -17.75 29.61 29.56
N LEU A 13 -19.07 29.42 29.46
CA LEU A 13 -19.65 28.09 29.21
C LEU A 13 -19.22 27.54 27.85
N SER A 14 -19.21 28.38 26.80
CA SER A 14 -18.75 28.01 25.46
C SER A 14 -17.27 27.59 25.44
N LEU A 15 -16.41 28.39 26.09
CA LEU A 15 -14.98 28.07 26.25
C LEU A 15 -14.78 26.75 26.99
N PHE A 16 -15.52 26.55 28.08
CA PHE A 16 -15.43 25.32 28.88
C PHE A 16 -15.90 24.09 28.09
N LEU A 17 -16.99 24.21 27.31
CA LEU A 17 -17.45 23.14 26.42
C LEU A 17 -16.41 22.80 25.35
N GLY A 18 -15.82 23.81 24.72
CA GLY A 18 -14.78 23.61 23.70
C GLY A 18 -13.55 22.92 24.28
N LEU A 19 -13.09 23.35 25.46
CA LEU A 19 -11.91 22.78 26.12
C LEU A 19 -12.18 21.34 26.60
N SER A 20 -13.38 21.10 27.15
CA SER A 20 -13.81 19.77 27.59
C SER A 20 -13.92 18.81 26.40
N PHE A 21 -14.53 19.25 25.30
CA PHE A 21 -14.61 18.46 24.07
C PHE A 21 -13.22 18.12 23.52
N TYR A 22 -12.30 19.10 23.52
CA TYR A 22 -10.91 18.88 23.10
C TYR A 22 -10.19 17.87 23.99
N ALA A 23 -10.31 17.98 25.31
CA ALA A 23 -9.71 17.03 26.25
C ALA A 23 -10.28 15.62 26.07
N LEU A 24 -11.60 15.49 25.89
CA LEU A 24 -12.26 14.21 25.60
C LEU A 24 -11.79 13.61 24.27
N ALA A 25 -11.58 14.44 23.24
CA ALA A 25 -11.05 13.98 21.96
C ALA A 25 -9.61 13.45 22.10
N LEU A 26 -8.75 14.11 22.88
CA LEU A 26 -7.38 13.65 23.15
C LEU A 26 -7.37 12.34 23.95
N LEU A 27 -8.24 12.21 24.96
CA LEU A 27 -8.39 10.97 25.72
C LEU A 27 -8.91 9.83 24.83
N ALA A 28 -9.88 10.12 23.95
CA ALA A 28 -10.37 9.15 22.98
C ALA A 28 -9.27 8.69 22.01
N LEU A 29 -8.36 9.59 21.61
CA LEU A 29 -7.21 9.25 20.76
C LEU A 29 -6.12 8.43 21.46
N THR A 30 -6.12 8.42 22.80
CA THR A 30 -5.22 7.56 23.60
C THR A 30 -5.69 6.11 23.59
N ASN A 31 -6.95 5.85 23.23
CA ASN A 31 -7.45 4.49 23.06
C ASN A 31 -6.97 3.92 21.72
N PRO A 32 -6.14 2.86 21.71
CA PRO A 32 -5.57 2.29 20.49
C PRO A 32 -6.62 1.80 19.49
N TRP A 33 -7.83 1.47 19.96
CA TRP A 33 -8.94 1.10 19.09
C TRP A 33 -9.44 2.29 18.27
N LEU A 34 -9.73 3.43 18.90
CA LEU A 34 -10.16 4.65 18.20
C LEU A 34 -9.02 5.24 17.35
N GLN A 35 -7.80 5.25 17.86
CA GLN A 35 -6.62 5.71 17.14
C GLN A 35 -6.45 4.96 15.81
N ARG A 36 -6.61 3.63 15.81
CA ARG A 36 -6.49 2.82 14.59
C ARG A 36 -7.58 3.16 13.57
N HIS A 37 -8.80 3.44 14.02
CA HIS A 37 -9.89 3.83 13.13
C HIS A 37 -9.68 5.22 12.52
N VAL A 38 -9.18 6.19 13.30
CA VAL A 38 -8.89 7.56 12.82
C VAL A 38 -7.68 7.60 11.91
N MET A 39 -6.57 6.96 12.28
CA MET A 39 -5.32 7.03 11.52
C MET A 39 -5.34 6.19 10.25
N TYR A 40 -5.90 4.98 10.29
CA TYR A 40 -5.86 4.07 9.15
C TYR A 40 -7.14 4.04 8.34
N VAL A 41 -8.18 4.79 8.77
CA VAL A 41 -9.45 4.88 8.04
C VAL A 41 -9.99 3.47 7.70
N HIS A 42 -9.72 2.51 8.58
CA HIS A 42 -9.83 1.07 8.29
C HIS A 42 -11.28 0.62 8.01
N LYS A 43 -12.27 1.43 8.42
CA LYS A 43 -13.70 1.16 8.23
C LYS A 43 -14.36 1.99 7.13
N LEU A 44 -13.72 3.05 6.64
CA LEU A 44 -14.28 3.86 5.55
C LEU A 44 -13.71 3.34 4.22
N HIS A 45 -14.22 2.18 3.79
CA HIS A 45 -13.97 1.60 2.47
C HIS A 45 -14.75 2.33 1.36
N LEU A 46 -14.72 3.65 1.30
CA LEU A 46 -15.47 4.46 0.33
C LEU A 46 -14.59 5.67 0.02
N PRO A 47 -13.74 5.72 -1.03
CA PRO A 47 -13.94 5.32 -2.43
C PRO A 47 -12.78 4.46 -3.00
N GLN A 48 -11.91 3.92 -2.15
CA GLN A 48 -10.73 3.18 -2.61
C GLN A 48 -11.10 1.82 -3.21
N ALA A 49 -12.19 1.21 -2.77
CA ALA A 49 -12.66 -0.11 -3.22
C ALA A 49 -13.06 -0.17 -4.72
N TRP A 50 -13.41 0.95 -5.35
CA TRP A 50 -13.68 1.03 -6.80
C TRP A 50 -12.46 1.54 -7.61
N ALA A 51 -11.48 2.10 -6.93
CA ALA A 51 -10.17 2.47 -7.49
C ALA A 51 -9.17 1.29 -7.46
N THR A 52 -9.36 0.31 -6.58
CA THR A 52 -8.58 -0.94 -6.48
C THR A 52 -8.99 -1.98 -7.50
N ASP A 53 -9.06 -1.63 -8.78
CA ASP A 53 -8.78 -2.67 -9.78
C ASP A 53 -7.26 -2.91 -9.67
N ILE A 54 -6.85 -3.77 -8.74
CA ILE A 54 -5.43 -4.15 -8.58
C ILE A 54 -4.91 -4.76 -9.90
N ASP A 55 -5.82 -5.32 -10.69
CA ASP A 55 -5.56 -5.87 -12.02
C ASP A 55 -5.36 -4.81 -13.11
N LYS A 56 -5.60 -3.53 -12.80
CA LYS A 56 -5.33 -2.39 -13.69
C LYS A 56 -4.23 -1.51 -13.12
N PRO A 57 -2.96 -1.90 -13.31
CA PRO A 57 -1.82 -1.12 -12.82
C PRO A 57 -1.75 0.29 -13.41
N GLU A 58 -2.45 0.57 -14.51
CA GLU A 58 -2.56 1.90 -15.12
C GLU A 58 -3.16 2.93 -14.15
N LYS A 59 -4.06 2.51 -13.25
CA LYS A 59 -4.65 3.39 -12.22
C LYS A 59 -3.62 3.85 -11.18
N PHE A 60 -2.51 3.13 -11.03
CA PHE A 60 -1.43 3.44 -10.10
C PHE A 60 -0.31 4.28 -10.74
N GLY A 61 -0.47 4.71 -12.00
CA GLY A 61 0.50 5.54 -12.71
C GLY A 61 1.53 4.75 -13.52
N PHE A 62 1.35 3.44 -13.70
CA PHE A 62 2.17 2.64 -14.60
C PHE A 62 1.73 2.77 -16.06
N ALA A 63 2.67 2.59 -16.99
CA ALA A 63 2.35 2.52 -18.40
C ALA A 63 1.53 1.26 -18.72
N LYS A 64 0.72 1.31 -19.79
CA LYS A 64 -0.16 0.21 -20.19
C LYS A 64 0.66 -1.07 -20.43
N ASN A 65 0.25 -2.17 -19.82
CA ASN A 65 0.96 -3.47 -19.88
C ASN A 65 2.43 -3.47 -19.39
N GLN A 66 2.89 -2.40 -18.72
CA GLN A 66 4.22 -2.37 -18.10
C GLN A 66 4.30 -3.31 -16.89
N VAL A 67 3.20 -3.41 -16.15
CA VAL A 67 3.06 -4.28 -15.00
C VAL A 67 2.08 -5.38 -15.36
N SER A 68 2.47 -6.62 -15.08
CA SER A 68 1.62 -7.81 -15.27
C SER A 68 1.21 -8.35 -13.90
N PRO A 69 -0.07 -8.20 -13.51
CA PRO A 69 -0.59 -8.83 -12.31
C PRO A 69 -0.81 -10.32 -12.54
N PHE A 70 -0.38 -11.15 -11.59
CA PHE A 70 -0.49 -12.60 -11.67
C PHE A 70 -0.68 -13.22 -10.28
N ASN A 71 -1.25 -14.41 -10.27
CA ASN A 71 -1.36 -15.24 -9.08
C ASN A 71 -0.44 -16.45 -9.21
N PHE A 72 0.23 -16.80 -8.12
CA PHE A 72 0.95 -18.07 -8.03
C PHE A 72 0.55 -18.82 -6.77
N THR A 73 0.48 -20.14 -6.88
CA THR A 73 0.17 -21.02 -5.75
C THR A 73 1.47 -21.45 -5.07
N THR A 74 1.46 -21.37 -3.75
CA THR A 74 2.56 -21.87 -2.92
C THR A 74 2.37 -23.34 -2.60
N VAL A 75 3.43 -24.00 -2.13
CA VAL A 75 3.40 -25.41 -1.71
C VAL A 75 2.39 -25.67 -0.58
N ASP A 76 2.06 -24.63 0.20
CA ASP A 76 1.10 -24.69 1.29
C ASP A 76 -0.36 -24.61 0.80
N GLY A 77 -0.59 -24.49 -0.51
CA GLY A 77 -1.91 -24.38 -1.12
C GLY A 77 -2.47 -22.96 -1.16
N GLU A 78 -1.75 -21.97 -0.62
CA GLU A 78 -2.18 -20.58 -0.62
C GLU A 78 -1.88 -19.89 -1.95
N THR A 79 -2.81 -19.06 -2.41
CA THR A 79 -2.67 -18.27 -3.64
C THR A 79 -2.21 -16.86 -3.30
N ILE A 80 -1.02 -16.50 -3.78
CA ILE A 80 -0.43 -15.19 -3.57
C ILE A 80 -0.58 -14.36 -4.84
N TYR A 81 -1.08 -13.14 -4.65
CA TYR A 81 -1.16 -12.13 -5.71
C TYR A 81 0.14 -11.32 -5.77
N ALA A 82 0.70 -11.17 -6.97
CA ALA A 82 1.92 -10.43 -7.19
C ALA A 82 1.87 -9.59 -8.47
N TRP A 83 2.69 -8.54 -8.50
CA TRP A 83 2.92 -7.71 -9.67
C TRP A 83 4.31 -7.96 -10.22
N HIS A 84 4.38 -8.36 -11.49
CA HIS A 84 5.63 -8.37 -12.23
C HIS A 84 5.81 -7.02 -12.93
N ILE A 85 6.80 -6.24 -12.49
CA ILE A 85 7.05 -4.87 -12.97
C ILE A 85 8.27 -4.88 -13.89
N MET A 86 8.08 -4.45 -15.14
CA MET A 86 9.18 -4.31 -16.09
C MET A 86 9.88 -2.93 -15.97
N PRO A 87 11.22 -2.87 -16.06
CA PRO A 87 11.95 -1.61 -16.10
C PRO A 87 11.53 -0.72 -17.28
N LEU A 88 11.34 0.58 -17.01
CA LEU A 88 10.91 1.58 -18.00
C LEU A 88 11.80 1.62 -19.25
N GLY A 89 13.12 1.51 -19.07
CA GLY A 89 14.06 1.53 -20.19
C GLY A 89 13.90 0.34 -21.15
N LEU A 90 13.43 -0.81 -20.66
CA LEU A 90 13.16 -1.98 -21.47
C LEU A 90 11.78 -1.91 -22.13
N TYR A 91 10.79 -1.40 -21.38
CA TYR A 91 9.45 -1.11 -21.89
C TYR A 91 9.50 -0.16 -23.10
N ALA A 92 10.23 0.95 -22.99
CA ALA A 92 10.32 1.95 -24.06
C ALA A 92 10.88 1.39 -25.38
N LYS A 93 11.74 0.37 -25.31
CA LYS A 93 12.33 -0.27 -26.51
C LYS A 93 11.36 -1.24 -27.20
N HIS A 94 10.48 -1.89 -26.45
CA HIS A 94 9.58 -2.94 -26.94
C HIS A 94 8.10 -2.57 -26.82
N GLU A 95 7.80 -1.27 -26.66
CA GLU A 95 6.46 -0.75 -26.40
C GLU A 95 5.43 -1.24 -27.42
N SER A 96 5.79 -1.24 -28.71
CA SER A 96 4.90 -1.65 -29.79
C SER A 96 4.49 -3.12 -29.73
N GLU A 97 5.32 -4.00 -29.17
CA GLU A 97 5.00 -5.42 -28.95
C GLU A 97 4.17 -5.62 -27.69
N ILE A 98 4.50 -4.86 -26.63
CA ILE A 98 3.83 -4.92 -25.34
C ILE A 98 2.39 -4.39 -25.42
N LEU A 99 2.15 -3.34 -26.22
CA LEU A 99 0.83 -2.74 -26.41
C LEU A 99 -0.14 -3.60 -27.23
N LYS A 100 0.34 -4.58 -28.01
CA LYS A 100 -0.52 -5.50 -28.78
C LYS A 100 -1.32 -6.44 -27.88
N ARG A 101 -0.83 -6.68 -26.67
CA ARG A 101 -1.48 -7.52 -25.69
C ARG A 101 -2.70 -6.82 -25.07
N PRO A 102 -3.82 -7.53 -24.81
CA PRO A 102 -4.88 -6.97 -23.97
C PRO A 102 -4.36 -6.67 -22.55
N SER A 103 -4.83 -5.58 -21.95
CA SER A 103 -4.46 -5.23 -20.57
C SER A 103 -5.29 -6.01 -19.55
N GLY A 104 -4.67 -6.35 -18.42
CA GLY A 104 -5.33 -7.00 -17.29
C GLY A 104 -4.52 -8.13 -16.64
N PHE A 105 -5.25 -8.96 -15.89
CA PHE A 105 -4.74 -10.12 -15.18
C PHE A 105 -4.12 -11.16 -16.12
N VAL A 106 -3.07 -11.81 -15.62
CA VAL A 106 -2.28 -12.79 -16.35
C VAL A 106 -2.27 -14.11 -15.58
N ASP A 107 -2.77 -15.17 -16.20
CA ASP A 107 -2.76 -16.51 -15.59
C ASP A 107 -1.34 -17.06 -15.44
N ASP A 108 -0.46 -16.85 -16.43
CA ASP A 108 0.95 -17.25 -16.38
C ASP A 108 1.86 -16.17 -16.94
N ILE A 109 2.78 -15.69 -16.10
CA ILE A 109 3.76 -14.66 -16.45
C ILE A 109 4.80 -15.14 -17.46
N SER A 110 5.02 -16.45 -17.56
CA SER A 110 6.05 -17.06 -18.41
C SER A 110 5.81 -16.79 -19.89
N HIS A 111 4.54 -16.57 -20.27
CA HIS A 111 4.13 -16.23 -21.64
C HIS A 111 4.19 -14.73 -21.93
N THR A 112 4.55 -13.90 -20.94
CA THR A 112 4.60 -12.45 -21.13
C THR A 112 5.94 -12.04 -21.73
N LYS A 113 5.88 -11.14 -22.72
CA LYS A 113 7.10 -10.63 -23.37
C LYS A 113 8.04 -9.94 -22.39
N GLY A 114 7.48 -9.26 -21.37
CA GLY A 114 8.29 -8.64 -20.32
C GLY A 114 9.08 -9.65 -19.49
N PHE A 115 8.54 -10.83 -19.22
CA PHE A 115 9.26 -11.90 -18.53
C PHE A 115 10.30 -12.55 -19.45
N GLU A 116 9.94 -12.85 -20.70
CA GLU A 116 10.87 -13.40 -21.71
C GLU A 116 12.11 -12.51 -21.89
N LEU A 117 11.90 -11.20 -22.07
CA LEU A 117 13.00 -10.24 -22.27
C LEU A 117 13.93 -10.13 -21.05
N LEU A 118 13.40 -10.26 -19.83
CA LEU A 118 14.20 -10.23 -18.61
C LEU A 118 14.89 -11.56 -18.31
N ARG A 119 14.28 -12.69 -18.73
CA ARG A 119 14.87 -14.02 -18.60
C ARG A 119 16.04 -14.21 -19.56
N ASP A 120 15.91 -13.70 -20.78
CA ASP A 120 16.89 -13.92 -21.84
C ASP A 120 18.10 -12.95 -21.74
N ASP A 121 18.02 -11.91 -20.91
CA ASP A 121 19.13 -10.98 -20.64
C ASP A 121 20.02 -11.48 -19.49
N PRO A 122 21.29 -11.86 -19.76
CA PRO A 122 22.20 -12.35 -18.73
C PRO A 122 22.62 -11.29 -17.69
N ASN A 123 22.37 -10.00 -17.96
CA ASN A 123 22.66 -8.91 -17.03
C ASN A 123 21.45 -8.48 -16.20
N ALA A 124 20.27 -9.03 -16.48
CA ALA A 124 19.07 -8.72 -15.73
C ALA A 124 19.20 -9.17 -14.27
N ARG A 125 18.66 -8.37 -13.35
CA ARG A 125 18.63 -8.69 -11.92
C ARG A 125 17.18 -8.73 -11.46
N LEU A 126 16.79 -9.86 -10.85
CA LEU A 126 15.49 -9.99 -10.21
C LEU A 126 15.51 -9.32 -8.84
N ILE A 127 14.57 -8.40 -8.61
CA ILE A 127 14.36 -7.75 -7.31
C ILE A 127 13.00 -8.19 -6.80
N ILE A 128 12.98 -8.88 -5.67
CA ILE A 128 11.76 -9.30 -4.99
C ILE A 128 11.51 -8.33 -3.84
N ASN A 129 10.44 -7.55 -3.95
CA ASN A 129 9.97 -6.69 -2.86
C ASN A 129 8.71 -7.30 -2.24
N SER A 130 8.86 -7.94 -1.09
CA SER A 130 7.74 -8.42 -0.29
C SER A 130 7.44 -7.37 0.77
N ASP A 131 6.32 -6.68 0.65
CA ASP A 131 5.86 -5.77 1.70
C ASP A 131 5.23 -6.60 2.82
N CYS A 132 6.09 -7.23 3.62
CA CYS A 132 5.68 -7.92 4.83
C CYS A 132 5.69 -6.90 5.97
N LYS A 133 4.49 -6.45 6.37
CA LYS A 133 4.31 -5.64 7.57
C LYS A 133 4.51 -6.52 8.81
N THR A 134 5.77 -6.89 9.06
CA THR A 134 6.17 -7.46 10.33
C THR A 134 6.04 -6.39 11.39
N ASP A 135 5.34 -6.68 12.49
CA ASP A 135 5.32 -5.81 13.66
C ASP A 135 6.76 -5.57 14.16
N ILE A 136 7.28 -4.39 13.86
CA ILE A 136 8.68 -3.96 14.09
C ILE A 136 8.93 -3.64 15.59
N TRP A 137 8.46 -4.49 16.50
CA TRP A 137 8.68 -4.34 17.95
C TRP A 137 9.27 -5.56 18.66
N LYS A 138 9.91 -6.47 17.92
CA LYS A 138 10.87 -7.44 18.51
C LYS A 138 12.30 -7.20 18.00
N ARG A 139 12.79 -5.96 18.09
CA ARG A 139 14.22 -5.65 17.94
C ARG A 139 14.93 -5.83 19.29
N GLY A 140 15.42 -7.05 19.54
CA GLY A 140 16.57 -7.26 20.41
C GLY A 140 17.86 -6.87 19.66
N PRO A 141 18.89 -6.31 20.32
CA PRO A 141 20.08 -5.84 19.65
C PRO A 141 20.95 -7.02 19.23
N GLY A 142 21.10 -7.22 17.92
CA GLY A 142 22.11 -8.12 17.36
C GLY A 142 21.57 -9.10 16.33
N ARG A 143 21.37 -8.63 15.09
CA ARG A 143 21.69 -9.45 13.90
C ARG A 143 21.76 -8.61 12.63
N THR A 144 22.82 -8.88 11.87
CA THR A 144 23.24 -8.27 10.62
C THR A 144 22.31 -8.62 9.46
N ASN A 145 22.20 -7.71 8.49
CA ASN A 145 21.44 -7.89 7.25
C ASN A 145 21.88 -9.16 6.50
N SER A 146 21.06 -10.21 6.53
CA SER A 146 21.20 -11.33 5.61
C SER A 146 20.42 -11.00 4.34
N PHE A 147 21.16 -10.57 3.31
CA PHE A 147 20.71 -10.53 1.93
C PHE A 147 20.49 -11.99 1.49
N ILE A 148 19.27 -12.36 1.09
CA ILE A 148 19.02 -13.67 0.49
C ILE A 148 19.62 -13.63 -0.92
N SER A 149 20.85 -14.14 -1.07
CA SER A 149 21.38 -14.59 -2.37
C SER A 149 20.75 -15.94 -2.64
N GLY A 150 19.76 -15.97 -3.54
CA GLY A 150 19.31 -17.20 -4.15
C GLY A 150 20.24 -17.52 -5.30
N ASP A 151 21.18 -18.43 -5.08
CA ASP A 151 22.01 -19.01 -6.13
C ASP A 151 21.27 -20.18 -6.78
N ALA A 152 21.39 -20.23 -8.12
CA ALA A 152 21.16 -21.33 -9.06
C ALA A 152 19.72 -21.81 -9.33
#